data_AF-A0AAV4D4L6-F1
#
_entry.id   AF-A0AAV4D4L6-F1
#
_cell.length_a   1.000
_cell.length_b   1.000
_cell.length_c   1.000
_cell.angle_alpha   90.00
_cell.angle_beta   90.00
_cell.angle_gamma   90.00
#
_symmetry.space_group_name_H-M   'P 1'
#
loop_
_entity.id
_entity.type
_entity.pdbx_description
1 polymer ?
#
loop_
_entity_poly.entity_id
_entity_poly.type
_entity_poly.pdbx_seq_one_letter_code
_entity_poly.pdbx_strand_id
1 'polypeptide(L)'
;MAPRQTKYLTENGHINTSVQKGGIPGIPGCLEHATMIWEAIQRAKSEKLNLDVVWRDLANAYGSVPHEMIQLALRMYHVPEVIQVMLDDYFSGFRMRFSTINYTTNWINLEVGIAMGCTISPILFVMAMEVILKAAEGSAGPANLGGGCSMPPLKAFMDDTTIICSKENETRRLLTRLYVLMSWCRT
;
A
#
# COMPACT_ATOMS: atom_id res chain seq x y z
N MET A 1 13.33 -8.46 13.83
CA MET A 1 13.38 -8.51 12.35
C MET A 1 12.66 -7.31 11.74
N ALA A 2 11.37 -7.10 12.03
CA ALA A 2 10.58 -6.01 11.45
C ALA A 2 11.19 -4.59 11.59
N PRO A 3 11.66 -4.13 12.77
CA PRO A 3 12.24 -2.78 12.86
C PRO A 3 13.49 -2.59 11.98
N ARG A 4 14.30 -3.64 11.82
CA ARG A 4 15.50 -3.61 10.96
C ARG A 4 15.13 -3.54 9.49
N GLN A 5 14.09 -4.26 9.07
CA GLN A 5 13.62 -4.25 7.69
C GLN A 5 12.95 -2.92 7.34
N THR A 6 12.12 -2.38 8.22
CA THR A 6 11.55 -1.05 8.04
C THR A 6 12.64 0.01 7.93
N LYS A 7 13.64 -0.03 8.82
CA LYS A 7 14.80 0.88 8.76
C LYS A 7 15.53 0.78 7.41
N TYR A 8 15.85 -0.43 6.96
CA TYR A 8 16.49 -0.66 5.66
C TYR A 8 15.69 -0.06 4.49
N LEU A 9 14.37 -0.29 4.44
CA LEU A 9 13.53 0.19 3.35
C LEU A 9 13.41 1.72 3.34
N THR A 10 13.28 2.33 4.52
CA THR A 10 13.15 3.79 4.63
C THR A 10 14.49 4.50 4.36
N GLU A 11 15.61 4.00 4.90
CA GLU A 11 16.94 4.62 4.71
C GLU A 11 17.43 4.55 3.26
N ASN A 12 17.06 3.50 2.53
CA ASN A 12 17.43 3.34 1.12
C ASN A 12 16.40 3.95 0.15
N GLY A 13 15.39 4.69 0.64
CA GLY A 13 14.39 5.33 -0.21
C GLY A 13 13.49 4.35 -0.99
N HIS A 14 13.38 3.11 -0.51
CA HIS A 14 12.56 2.10 -1.17
C HIS A 14 11.06 2.31 -0.94
N ILE A 15 10.67 2.99 0.14
CA ILE A 15 9.30 3.42 0.42
C ILE A 15 9.21 4.94 0.28
N ASN A 16 8.33 5.41 -0.60
CA ASN A 16 8.05 6.82 -0.77
C ASN A 16 7.10 7.31 0.32
N THR A 17 7.66 7.83 1.41
CA THR A 17 6.89 8.36 2.56
C THR A 17 6.07 9.60 2.24
N SER A 18 6.28 10.25 1.09
CA SER A 18 5.40 11.31 0.62
C SER A 18 4.08 10.78 0.06
N VAL A 19 4.05 9.51 -0.36
CA VAL A 19 2.88 8.82 -0.93
C VAL A 19 2.28 7.87 0.10
N GLN A 20 3.06 6.90 0.60
CA GLN A 20 2.62 5.87 1.55
C GLN A 20 2.98 6.27 2.98
N LYS A 21 1.95 6.51 3.80
CA LYS A 21 2.10 6.96 5.20
C LYS A 21 1.67 5.92 6.24
N GLY A 22 1.12 4.79 5.81
CA GLY A 22 0.70 3.70 6.68
C GLY A 22 1.86 2.75 7.01
N GLY A 23 1.86 2.21 8.24
CA GLY A 23 2.81 1.17 8.65
C GLY A 23 4.27 1.60 8.82
N ILE A 24 4.57 2.91 8.71
CA ILE A 24 5.91 3.48 8.90
C ILE A 24 6.03 4.17 10.27
N PRO A 25 6.93 3.73 11.16
CA PRO A 25 7.15 4.37 12.46
C PRO A 25 7.61 5.82 12.33
N GLY A 26 7.13 6.68 13.24
CA GLY A 26 7.58 8.07 13.35
C GLY A 26 6.94 9.07 12.38
N ILE A 27 6.00 8.63 11.54
CA ILE A 27 5.21 9.50 10.67
C ILE A 27 3.81 9.66 11.29
N PRO A 28 3.30 10.89 11.51
CA PRO A 28 1.91 11.10 11.92
C PRO A 28 0.96 10.89 10.72
N GLY A 29 0.94 9.65 10.20
CA GLY A 29 0.44 9.32 8.89
C GLY A 29 -1.04 9.61 8.69
N CYS A 30 -1.91 9.23 9.65
CA CYS A 30 -3.35 9.45 9.53
C CYS A 30 -3.70 10.95 9.47
N LEU A 31 -3.13 11.73 10.39
CA LEU A 31 -3.41 13.16 10.48
C LEU A 31 -2.94 13.86 9.22
N GLU A 32 -1.68 13.66 8.82
CA GLU A 32 -1.15 14.31 7.62
C GLU A 32 -1.87 13.85 6.35
N HIS A 33 -2.26 12.58 6.24
CA HIS A 33 -2.95 12.09 5.05
C HIS A 33 -4.32 12.77 4.89
N ALA A 34 -5.11 12.81 5.96
CA ALA A 34 -6.43 13.44 5.94
C ALA A 34 -6.34 14.97 5.75
N THR A 35 -5.42 15.65 6.44
CA THR A 35 -5.27 17.11 6.31
C THR A 35 -4.82 17.51 4.91
N MET A 36 -3.87 16.79 4.30
CA MET A 36 -3.43 17.07 2.93
C MET A 36 -4.58 16.95 1.93
N ILE A 37 -5.38 15.88 1.98
CA ILE A 37 -6.52 15.69 1.08
C ILE A 37 -7.55 16.80 1.30
N TRP A 38 -7.85 17.13 2.56
CA TRP A 38 -8.77 18.20 2.91
C TRP A 38 -8.32 19.55 2.36
N GLU A 39 -7.05 19.92 2.54
CA GLU A 39 -6.47 21.16 2.02
C GLU A 39 -6.53 21.22 0.49
N ALA A 40 -6.26 20.11 -0.20
CA ALA A 40 -6.38 20.02 -1.65
C ALA A 40 -7.82 20.34 -2.12
N ILE A 41 -8.82 19.76 -1.46
CA ILE A 41 -10.24 20.01 -1.75
C ILE A 41 -10.61 21.48 -1.47
N GLN A 42 -10.18 22.03 -0.33
CA GLN A 42 -10.47 23.43 0.02
C GLN A 42 -9.84 24.41 -0.97
N ARG A 43 -8.59 24.16 -1.38
CA ARG A 43 -7.90 24.99 -2.38
C ARG A 43 -8.54 24.89 -3.75
N ALA A 44 -8.86 23.69 -4.22
CA ALA A 44 -9.56 23.54 -5.49
C ALA A 44 -10.89 24.28 -5.49
N LYS A 45 -11.61 24.26 -4.37
CA LYS A 45 -12.85 25.02 -4.19
C LYS A 45 -12.64 26.53 -4.17
N SER A 46 -11.64 27.05 -3.44
CA SER A 46 -11.38 28.49 -3.35
C SER A 46 -10.88 29.07 -4.67
N GLU A 47 -9.98 28.36 -5.34
CA GLU A 47 -9.36 28.74 -6.61
C GLU A 47 -10.21 28.38 -7.84
N LYS A 48 -11.36 27.72 -7.64
CA LYS A 48 -12.26 27.23 -8.70
C LYS A 48 -11.56 26.33 -9.73
N LEU A 49 -10.71 25.43 -9.24
CA LEU A 49 -9.97 24.47 -10.04
C LEU A 49 -10.73 23.15 -10.18
N ASN A 50 -10.45 22.43 -11.26
CA ASN A 50 -10.90 21.06 -11.42
C ASN A 50 -10.06 20.13 -10.54
N LEU A 51 -10.72 19.31 -9.75
CA LEU A 51 -10.09 18.31 -8.89
C LEU A 51 -11.00 17.09 -8.76
N ASP A 52 -10.49 15.95 -9.22
CA ASP A 52 -11.05 14.63 -8.97
C ASP A 52 -10.35 14.03 -7.76
N VAL A 53 -11.14 13.57 -6.79
CA VAL A 53 -10.64 12.81 -5.63
C VAL A 53 -11.38 11.49 -5.57
N VAL A 54 -10.64 10.39 -5.62
CA VAL A 54 -11.22 9.03 -5.60
C VAL A 54 -10.56 8.22 -4.49
N TRP A 55 -11.37 7.79 -3.53
CA TRP A 55 -10.95 6.89 -2.46
C TRP A 55 -11.18 5.44 -2.88
N ARG A 56 -10.17 4.60 -2.68
CA ARG A 56 -10.23 3.15 -2.90
C ARG A 56 -9.78 2.42 -1.65
N ASP A 57 -10.57 1.43 -1.28
CA ASP A 57 -10.30 0.47 -0.23
C ASP A 57 -10.20 -0.94 -0.83
N LEU A 58 -9.33 -1.79 -0.27
CA LEU A 58 -9.15 -3.17 -0.74
C LEU A 58 -9.90 -4.13 0.17
N ALA A 59 -10.85 -4.87 -0.42
CA ALA A 59 -11.50 -5.96 0.29
C ALA A 59 -10.47 -7.03 0.71
N ASN A 60 -10.50 -7.42 1.99
CA ASN A 60 -9.58 -8.42 2.55
C ASN A 60 -8.09 -8.15 2.21
N ALA A 61 -7.63 -6.92 2.40
CA ALA A 61 -6.29 -6.49 1.98
C ALA A 61 -5.16 -7.43 2.43
N TYR A 62 -5.12 -7.77 3.73
CA TYR A 62 -4.10 -8.69 4.26
C TYR A 62 -4.27 -10.11 3.73
N GLY A 63 -5.50 -10.62 3.67
CA GLY A 63 -5.78 -11.99 3.25
C GLY A 63 -5.66 -12.22 1.74
N SER A 64 -5.56 -11.17 0.94
CA SER A 64 -5.51 -11.26 -0.52
C SER A 64 -4.11 -11.17 -1.12
N VAL A 65 -3.07 -10.79 -0.35
CA VAL A 65 -1.71 -10.62 -0.88
C VAL A 65 -1.07 -11.98 -1.24
N PRO A 66 -0.74 -12.25 -2.51
CA PRO A 66 -0.02 -13.47 -2.90
C PRO A 66 1.38 -13.49 -2.31
N HIS A 67 1.85 -14.67 -1.89
CA HIS A 67 3.22 -14.81 -1.37
C HIS A 67 4.26 -14.46 -2.44
N GLU A 68 3.96 -14.74 -3.72
CA GLU A 68 4.80 -14.36 -4.85
C GLU A 68 4.96 -12.85 -4.98
N MET A 69 3.94 -12.08 -4.62
CA MET A 69 4.00 -10.61 -4.63
C MET A 69 4.97 -10.09 -3.56
N ILE A 70 4.99 -10.73 -2.38
CA ILE A 70 5.94 -10.42 -1.31
C ILE A 70 7.36 -10.77 -1.78
N GLN A 71 7.55 -11.96 -2.36
CA GLN A 71 8.85 -12.37 -2.88
C GLN A 71 9.34 -11.46 -4.02
N LEU A 72 8.45 -11.04 -4.91
CA LEU A 72 8.76 -10.05 -5.95
C LEU A 72 9.23 -8.73 -5.32
N ALA A 73 8.50 -8.21 -4.34
CA ALA A 73 8.83 -6.94 -3.70
C ALA A 73 10.19 -7.01 -2.95
N LEU A 74 10.47 -8.12 -2.26
CA LEU A 74 11.76 -8.37 -1.61
C LEU A 74 12.92 -8.31 -2.60
N ARG A 75 12.77 -8.95 -3.77
CA ARG A 75 13.77 -8.93 -4.85
C ARG A 75 13.93 -7.53 -5.45
N MET A 76 12.83 -6.83 -5.71
CA MET A 76 12.85 -5.47 -6.28
C MET A 76 13.55 -4.46 -5.38
N TYR A 77 13.48 -4.63 -4.06
CA TYR A 77 14.15 -3.75 -3.09
C TYR A 77 15.47 -4.32 -2.57
N HIS A 78 16.05 -5.30 -3.28
CA HIS A 78 17.37 -5.86 -3.00
C HIS A 78 17.55 -6.32 -1.54
N VAL A 79 16.48 -6.82 -0.92
CA VAL A 79 16.57 -7.39 0.43
C VAL A 79 17.52 -8.59 0.40
N PRO A 80 18.44 -8.76 1.36
CA PRO A 80 19.42 -9.85 1.31
C PRO A 80 18.76 -11.24 1.12
N GLU A 81 19.35 -12.08 0.27
CA GLU A 81 18.81 -13.39 -0.11
C GLU A 81 18.49 -14.29 1.11
N VAL A 82 19.35 -14.27 2.13
CA VAL A 82 19.12 -14.99 3.40
C VAL A 82 17.78 -14.62 4.07
N ILE A 83 17.35 -13.37 3.95
CA ILE A 83 16.06 -12.90 4.48
C ILE A 83 14.91 -13.33 3.57
N GLN A 84 15.12 -13.36 2.25
CA GLN A 84 14.11 -13.83 1.29
C GLN A 84 13.78 -15.31 1.54
N VAL A 85 14.81 -16.15 1.66
CA VAL A 85 14.68 -17.59 1.96
C VAL A 85 14.01 -17.79 3.32
N MET A 86 14.44 -17.06 4.35
CA MET A 86 13.82 -17.14 5.68
C MET A 86 12.33 -16.81 5.66
N LEU A 87 11.91 -15.81 4.88
CA LEU A 87 10.49 -15.44 4.75
C LEU A 87 9.72 -16.48 3.93
N ASP A 88 10.34 -17.06 2.90
CA ASP A 88 9.74 -18.14 2.10
C ASP A 88 9.45 -19.39 2.96
N ASP A 89 10.43 -19.81 3.76
CA ASP A 89 10.28 -20.91 4.72
C ASP A 89 9.21 -20.59 5.78
N TYR A 90 9.16 -19.34 6.25
CA TYR A 90 8.18 -18.89 7.23
C TYR A 90 6.75 -18.98 6.70
N PHE A 91 6.50 -18.54 5.46
CA PHE A 91 5.17 -18.54 4.87
C PHE A 91 4.75 -19.91 4.36
N SER A 92 5.66 -20.69 3.77
CA SER A 92 5.36 -22.04 3.24
C SER A 92 4.96 -23.03 4.34
N GLY A 93 5.53 -22.88 5.54
CA GLY A 93 5.15 -23.66 6.72
C GLY A 93 3.98 -23.09 7.51
N PHE A 94 3.43 -21.94 7.10
CA PHE A 94 2.47 -21.20 7.93
C PHE A 94 1.11 -21.87 7.96
N ARG A 95 0.68 -22.25 9.16
CA ARG A 95 -0.63 -22.85 9.42
C ARG A 95 -1.36 -22.08 10.49
N MET A 96 -2.65 -21.91 10.28
CA MET A 96 -3.56 -21.26 11.22
C MET A 96 -4.69 -22.20 11.61
N ARG A 97 -5.26 -21.97 12.79
CA ARG A 97 -6.51 -22.58 13.22
C ARG A 97 -7.25 -21.59 14.10
N PHE A 98 -8.56 -21.72 14.15
CA PHE A 98 -9.41 -20.84 14.94
C PHE A 98 -10.05 -21.66 16.06
N SER A 99 -10.03 -21.12 17.27
CA SER A 99 -10.68 -21.71 18.43
C SER A 99 -11.76 -20.77 18.95
N THR A 100 -12.96 -21.30 19.09
CA THR A 100 -14.07 -20.72 19.84
C THR A 100 -14.25 -21.50 21.14
N ILE A 101 -15.17 -21.08 22.01
CA ILE A 101 -15.47 -21.79 23.27
C ILE A 101 -15.87 -23.26 23.02
N ASN A 102 -16.59 -23.52 21.92
CA ASN A 102 -17.22 -24.82 21.66
C ASN A 102 -16.51 -25.64 20.57
N TYR A 103 -15.61 -25.04 19.80
CA TYR A 103 -15.05 -25.69 18.61
C TYR A 103 -13.69 -25.11 18.23
N THR A 104 -12.77 -25.99 17.82
CA THR A 104 -11.50 -25.62 17.20
C THR A 104 -11.45 -26.20 15.80
N THR A 105 -11.10 -25.37 14.80
CA THR A 105 -10.93 -25.82 13.42
C THR A 105 -9.73 -26.76 13.30
N ASN A 106 -9.71 -27.57 12.25
CA ASN A 106 -8.47 -28.20 11.79
C ASN A 106 -7.43 -27.13 11.41
N TRP A 107 -6.17 -27.57 11.27
CA TRP A 107 -5.13 -26.73 10.71
C TRP A 107 -5.46 -26.37 9.26
N ILE A 108 -5.33 -25.09 8.95
CA ILE A 108 -5.56 -24.49 7.63
C ILE A 108 -4.21 -23.93 7.17
N ASN A 109 -3.78 -24.30 5.97
CA ASN A 109 -2.60 -23.69 5.36
C ASN A 109 -2.97 -22.29 4.86
N LEU A 110 -2.13 -21.30 5.15
CA LEU A 110 -2.31 -19.95 4.62
C LEU A 110 -1.65 -19.87 3.25
N GLU A 111 -2.37 -20.26 2.18
CA GLU A 111 -1.82 -20.28 0.81
C GLU A 111 -1.72 -18.89 0.17
N VAL A 112 -2.61 -17.97 0.58
CA VAL A 112 -2.63 -16.58 0.15
C VAL A 112 -2.83 -15.69 1.37
N GLY A 113 -2.20 -14.52 1.34
CA GLY A 113 -2.32 -13.51 2.36
C GLY A 113 -1.23 -13.59 3.43
N ILE A 114 -1.23 -12.55 4.25
CA ILE A 114 -0.32 -12.38 5.38
C ILE A 114 -1.10 -12.46 6.68
N ALA A 115 -0.54 -13.18 7.65
CA ALA A 115 -1.20 -13.39 8.94
C ALA A 115 -1.35 -12.07 9.71
N MET A 116 -2.60 -11.72 10.05
CA MET A 116 -2.90 -10.61 10.95
C MET A 116 -2.30 -10.85 12.34
N GLY A 117 -1.72 -9.81 12.95
CA GLY A 117 -1.06 -9.90 14.25
C GLY A 117 0.40 -10.36 14.21
N CYS A 118 0.92 -10.79 13.05
CA CYS A 118 2.35 -11.01 12.90
C CYS A 118 3.11 -9.68 12.74
N THR A 119 4.20 -9.51 13.49
CA THR A 119 4.97 -8.25 13.55
C THR A 119 5.65 -7.88 12.22
N ILE A 120 5.89 -8.85 11.33
CA ILE A 120 6.50 -8.60 10.02
C ILE A 120 5.44 -8.25 8.95
N SER A 121 4.18 -8.64 9.16
CA SER A 121 3.11 -8.49 8.17
C SER A 121 2.90 -7.04 7.72
N PRO A 122 2.85 -6.03 8.61
CA PRO A 122 2.63 -4.65 8.17
C PRO A 122 3.68 -4.14 7.19
N ILE A 123 4.97 -4.43 7.42
CA ILE A 123 6.03 -3.93 6.54
C ILE A 123 6.08 -4.69 5.21
N LEU A 124 5.77 -5.99 5.20
CA LEU A 124 5.65 -6.77 3.96
C LEU A 124 4.45 -6.29 3.14
N PHE A 125 3.34 -5.96 3.79
CA PHE A 125 2.16 -5.37 3.14
C PHE A 125 2.51 -4.04 2.47
N VAL A 126 3.11 -3.12 3.24
CA VAL A 126 3.53 -1.80 2.74
C VAL A 126 4.49 -1.94 1.56
N MET A 127 5.44 -2.88 1.65
CA MET A 127 6.40 -3.17 0.59
C MET A 127 5.70 -3.64 -0.71
N ALA A 128 4.75 -4.56 -0.60
CA ALA A 128 3.96 -5.02 -1.75
C ALA A 128 3.11 -3.89 -2.36
N MET A 129 2.45 -3.09 -1.51
CA MET A 129 1.68 -1.92 -1.96
C MET A 129 2.58 -0.90 -2.67
N GLU A 130 3.78 -0.65 -2.16
CA GLU A 130 4.72 0.30 -2.77
C GLU A 130 5.11 -0.09 -4.21
N VAL A 131 5.28 -1.38 -4.49
CA VAL A 131 5.54 -1.87 -5.86
C VAL A 131 4.39 -1.47 -6.80
N ILE A 132 3.15 -1.59 -6.33
CA ILE A 132 1.95 -1.26 -7.11
C ILE A 132 1.80 0.25 -7.28
N LEU A 133 2.00 1.01 -6.21
CA LEU A 133 1.91 2.47 -6.24
C LEU A 133 2.94 3.06 -7.21
N LYS A 134 4.20 2.60 -7.16
CA LYS A 134 5.25 3.01 -8.11
C LYS A 134 4.92 2.63 -9.55
N ALA A 135 4.37 1.43 -9.77
CA ALA A 135 3.96 0.98 -11.11
C ALA A 135 2.75 1.76 -11.67
N ALA A 136 1.99 2.45 -10.81
CA ALA A 136 0.84 3.26 -11.15
C ALA A 136 1.17 4.76 -11.27
N GLU A 137 2.15 5.26 -10.52
CA GLU A 137 2.49 6.69 -10.39
C GLU A 137 2.66 7.41 -11.74
N GLY A 138 3.30 6.76 -12.73
CA GLY A 138 3.48 7.32 -14.08
C GLY A 138 2.20 7.48 -14.92
N SER A 139 1.04 7.06 -14.40
CA SER A 139 -0.25 7.10 -15.11
C SER A 139 -1.01 8.41 -14.93
N ALA A 140 -0.52 9.36 -14.14
CA ALA A 140 -1.10 10.69 -14.01
C ALA A 140 -0.02 11.71 -13.68
N GLY A 141 -0.25 12.98 -14.03
CA GLY A 141 0.62 14.07 -13.57
C GLY A 141 0.25 14.51 -12.16
N PRO A 142 1.09 15.33 -11.50
CA PRO A 142 0.70 15.99 -10.26
C PRO A 142 -0.59 16.81 -10.43
N ALA A 143 -1.51 16.70 -9.48
CA ALA A 143 -2.72 17.52 -9.45
C ALA A 143 -2.34 18.98 -9.15
N ASN A 144 -2.83 19.90 -9.96
CA ASN A 144 -2.62 21.34 -9.78
C ASN A 144 -3.60 21.87 -8.74
N LEU A 145 -3.07 22.48 -7.67
CA LEU A 145 -3.84 23.08 -6.58
C LEU A 145 -3.79 24.61 -6.59
N GLY A 146 -3.30 25.23 -7.68
CA GLY A 146 -3.18 26.66 -7.82
C GLY A 146 -1.98 27.25 -7.06
N GLY A 147 -1.62 28.49 -7.38
CA GLY A 147 -0.55 29.22 -6.68
C GLY A 147 0.84 28.55 -6.70
N GLY A 148 1.12 27.75 -7.74
CA GLY A 148 2.37 26.97 -7.84
C GLY A 148 2.41 25.72 -6.95
N CYS A 149 1.32 25.41 -6.23
CA CYS A 149 1.21 24.19 -5.44
C CYS A 149 0.67 23.04 -6.28
N SER A 150 1.29 21.87 -6.15
CA SER A 150 0.80 20.62 -6.73
C SER A 150 0.87 19.48 -5.72
N MET A 151 0.07 18.45 -5.95
CA MET A 151 0.06 17.24 -5.13
C MET A 151 0.32 16.01 -6.00
N PRO A 152 1.09 15.02 -5.51
CA PRO A 152 1.23 13.74 -6.20
C PRO A 152 -0.13 13.11 -6.49
N PRO A 153 -0.28 12.42 -7.64
CA PRO A 153 -1.57 11.87 -8.04
C PRO A 153 -2.05 10.69 -7.21
N LEU A 154 -1.16 10.13 -6.39
CA LEU A 154 -1.43 9.03 -5.48
C LEU A 154 -1.02 9.42 -4.06
N LYS A 155 -1.88 9.04 -3.12
CA LYS A 155 -1.62 8.99 -1.69
C LYS A 155 -2.11 7.65 -1.17
N ALA A 156 -1.43 7.10 -0.18
CA ALA A 156 -1.82 5.83 0.41
C ALA A 156 -1.61 5.82 1.92
N PHE A 157 -2.51 5.12 2.61
CA PHE A 157 -2.36 4.75 4.01
C PHE A 157 -2.68 3.26 4.14
N MET A 158 -1.65 2.42 4.20
CA MET A 158 -1.79 0.97 4.06
C MET A 158 -2.47 0.64 2.73
N ASP A 159 -3.68 0.07 2.77
CA ASP A 159 -4.53 -0.29 1.64
C ASP A 159 -5.38 0.87 1.11
N ASP A 160 -5.75 1.81 1.98
CA ASP A 160 -6.50 3.01 1.60
C ASP A 160 -5.69 3.83 0.60
N THR A 161 -6.09 3.79 -0.66
CA THR A 161 -5.43 4.52 -1.75
C THR A 161 -6.32 5.66 -2.21
N THR A 162 -5.81 6.88 -2.16
CA THR A 162 -6.48 8.08 -2.68
C THR A 162 -5.85 8.52 -3.98
N ILE A 163 -6.66 8.66 -5.02
CA ILE A 163 -6.27 9.25 -6.30
C ILE A 163 -6.69 10.71 -6.31
N ILE A 164 -5.77 11.59 -6.72
CA ILE A 164 -5.99 13.04 -6.76
C ILE A 164 -5.53 13.53 -8.14
N CYS A 165 -6.42 14.03 -8.97
CA CYS A 165 -6.09 14.41 -10.34
C CYS A 165 -6.84 15.69 -10.75
N SER A 166 -6.30 16.48 -11.67
CA SER A 166 -6.99 17.68 -12.17
C SER A 166 -7.78 17.44 -13.47
N LYS A 167 -7.66 16.24 -14.06
CA LYS A 167 -8.29 15.89 -15.34
C LYS A 167 -8.88 14.49 -15.29
N GLU A 168 -10.13 14.36 -15.73
CA GLU A 168 -10.87 13.10 -15.77
C GLU A 168 -10.12 11.98 -16.52
N ASN A 169 -9.48 12.31 -17.65
CA ASN A 169 -8.72 11.33 -18.45
C ASN A 169 -7.54 10.74 -17.67
N GLU A 170 -6.86 11.54 -16.85
CA GLU A 170 -5.74 11.08 -16.02
C GLU A 170 -6.27 10.22 -14.85
N THR A 171 -7.36 10.66 -14.21
CA THR A 171 -8.07 9.90 -13.18
C THR A 171 -8.47 8.52 -13.68
N ARG A 172 -9.12 8.44 -14.86
CA ARG A 172 -9.56 7.18 -15.47
C ARG A 172 -8.39 6.28 -15.85
N ARG A 173 -7.30 6.82 -16.39
CA ARG A 173 -6.10 6.06 -16.74
C ARG A 173 -5.46 5.45 -15.50
N LEU A 174 -5.31 6.24 -14.44
CA LEU A 174 -4.73 5.81 -13.17
C LEU A 174 -5.62 4.77 -12.46
N LEU A 175 -6.93 4.99 -12.42
CA LEU A 175 -7.90 4.01 -11.92
C LEU A 175 -7.81 2.67 -12.65
N THR A 176 -7.78 2.70 -13.99
CA THR A 176 -7.67 1.50 -14.81
C THR A 176 -6.33 0.80 -14.58
N ARG A 177 -5.23 1.55 -14.42
CA ARG A 177 -3.92 1.00 -14.13
C ARG A 177 -3.90 0.29 -12.78
N LEU A 178 -4.38 0.93 -11.72
CA LEU A 178 -4.47 0.33 -10.39
C LEU A 178 -5.37 -0.91 -10.40
N TYR A 179 -6.49 -0.87 -11.10
CA TYR A 179 -7.39 -2.01 -11.28
C TYR A 179 -6.68 -3.23 -11.89
N VAL A 180 -5.86 -3.03 -12.93
CA VAL A 180 -5.08 -4.11 -13.55
C VAL A 180 -4.01 -4.63 -12.60
N LEU A 181 -3.26 -3.73 -11.96
CA LEU A 181 -2.17 -4.09 -11.05
C LEU A 181 -2.64 -4.79 -9.77
N MET A 182 -3.88 -4.51 -9.33
CA MET A 182 -4.51 -5.10 -8.14
C MET A 182 -5.53 -6.19 -8.49
N SER A 183 -5.47 -6.74 -9.70
CA SER A 183 -6.38 -7.81 -10.13
C SER A 183 -6.27 -9.08 -9.29
N TRP A 184 -5.14 -9.27 -8.60
CA TRP A 184 -4.90 -10.34 -7.64
C TRP A 184 -5.72 -10.20 -6.34
N CYS A 185 -6.24 -9.02 -5.99
CA CYS A 185 -7.04 -8.83 -4.77
C CYS A 185 -8.47 -9.43 -4.86
N ARG A 186 -8.79 -10.16 -5.93
CA ARG A 186 -10.17 -10.60 -6.26
C ARG A 186 -10.52 -12.01 -5.82
N THR A 187 -9.53 -12.77 -5.38
CA THR A 187 -9.67 -14.15 -4.92
C THR A 187 -10.12 -14.23 -3.47
#